data_AF-T1CXQ0-F1
#
_entry.id   AF-T1CXQ0-F1
#
_cell.length_a   1.000
_cell.length_b   1.000
_cell.length_c   1.000
_cell.angle_alpha   90.00
_cell.angle_beta   90.00
_cell.angle_gamma   90.00
#
_symmetry.space_group_name_H-M   'P 1'
#
loop_
_entity.id
_entity.type
_entity.pdbx_description
1 polymer ?
#
loop_
_entity_poly.entity_id
_entity_poly.type
_entity_poly.pdbx_seq_one_letter_code
_entity_poly.pdbx_strand_id
1 'polypeptide(L)'
;ESMIELDGYLKGFERASPTLTANFINAVRAGTMGLDGTYCNELTGLCRPQELISWLDYAHQLQVRYGLKINSAMLCDVPGVTWGAVPVLADAGIKYFFWGPNAHTHVGFVHNFNGRAFYWLSPSGKQKIMVWQVANQGYGSPWFSGGHPSVAPLVCRLEPPFSL
;
A
#
# COMPACT_ATOMS: atom_id res chain seq x y z
N GLU A 1 2.00 -7.42 4.37
CA GLU A 1 3.42 -7.73 4.13
C GLU A 1 3.83 -7.31 2.74
N SER A 2 5.01 -6.69 2.65
CA SER A 2 5.61 -6.25 1.39
C SER A 2 6.02 -7.45 0.53
N MET A 3 6.11 -7.28 -0.78
CA MET A 3 6.28 -8.43 -1.69
C MET A 3 7.63 -9.13 -1.57
N ILE A 4 8.67 -8.49 -1.05
CA ILE A 4 9.98 -9.13 -0.83
C ILE A 4 9.89 -10.31 0.14
N GLU A 5 9.09 -10.17 1.21
CA GLU A 5 8.85 -11.23 2.17
C GLU A 5 8.02 -12.35 1.54
N LEU A 6 6.99 -11.96 0.79
CA LEU A 6 6.15 -12.91 0.07
C LEU A 6 6.94 -13.73 -0.95
N ASP A 7 7.88 -13.11 -1.66
CA ASP A 7 8.75 -13.82 -2.61
C ASP A 7 9.60 -14.89 -1.91
N GLY A 8 10.12 -14.56 -0.72
CA GLY A 8 10.78 -15.54 0.14
C GLY A 8 9.84 -16.69 0.56
N TYR A 9 8.63 -16.38 1.03
CA TYR A 9 7.66 -17.38 1.47
C TYR A 9 7.20 -18.29 0.35
N LEU A 10 6.86 -17.75 -0.82
CA LEU A 10 6.41 -18.55 -1.96
C LEU A 10 7.49 -19.51 -2.45
N LYS A 11 8.74 -19.06 -2.54
CA LYS A 11 9.89 -19.95 -2.85
C LYS A 11 10.05 -21.05 -1.80
N GLY A 12 9.82 -20.74 -0.52
CA GLY A 12 9.81 -21.72 0.56
C GLY A 12 8.68 -22.74 0.44
N PHE A 13 7.46 -22.29 0.14
CA PHE A 13 6.29 -23.14 -0.05
C PHE A 13 6.45 -24.08 -1.24
N GLU A 14 6.95 -23.58 -2.37
CA GLU A 14 7.21 -24.40 -3.56
C GLU A 14 8.21 -25.53 -3.29
N ARG A 15 9.22 -25.29 -2.45
CA ARG A 15 10.20 -26.32 -2.04
C ARG A 15 9.61 -27.33 -1.05
N ALA A 16 8.72 -26.88 -0.17
CA ALA A 16 8.17 -27.71 0.91
C ALA A 16 6.96 -28.55 0.46
N SER A 17 5.96 -27.93 -0.16
CA SER A 17 4.74 -28.60 -0.64
C SER A 17 3.92 -27.71 -1.58
N PRO A 18 3.53 -28.20 -2.78
CA PRO A 18 2.64 -27.49 -3.69
C PRO A 18 1.29 -27.07 -3.08
N THR A 19 0.81 -27.81 -2.07
CA THR A 19 -0.46 -27.53 -1.39
C THR A 19 -0.42 -26.22 -0.62
N LEU A 20 0.74 -25.81 -0.08
CA LEU A 20 0.87 -24.55 0.65
C LEU A 20 0.67 -23.34 -0.27
N THR A 21 1.31 -23.36 -1.44
CA THR A 21 1.13 -22.33 -2.47
C THR A 21 -0.34 -22.27 -2.90
N ALA A 22 -0.97 -23.41 -3.16
CA ALA A 22 -2.39 -23.45 -3.55
C ALA A 22 -3.31 -22.85 -2.47
N ASN A 23 -3.10 -23.22 -1.20
CA ASN A 23 -3.89 -22.70 -0.08
C ASN A 23 -3.71 -21.19 0.09
N PHE A 24 -2.47 -20.70 -0.01
CA PHE A 24 -2.18 -19.27 0.04
C PHE A 24 -2.90 -18.50 -1.07
N ILE A 25 -2.74 -18.94 -2.33
CA ILE A 25 -3.37 -18.30 -3.49
C ILE A 25 -4.90 -18.32 -3.36
N ASN A 26 -5.48 -19.41 -2.87
CA ASN A 26 -6.93 -19.51 -2.64
C ASN A 26 -7.41 -18.54 -1.56
N ALA A 27 -6.67 -18.37 -0.47
CA ALA A 27 -7.02 -17.41 0.58
C ALA A 27 -6.92 -15.96 0.09
N VAL A 28 -5.90 -15.62 -0.71
CA VAL A 28 -5.82 -14.29 -1.34
C VAL A 28 -7.00 -14.08 -2.29
N ARG A 29 -7.33 -15.07 -3.12
CA ARG A 29 -8.48 -14.99 -4.05
C ARG A 29 -9.82 -14.87 -3.31
N ALA A 30 -9.95 -15.54 -2.17
CA ALA A 30 -11.12 -15.44 -1.30
C ALA A 30 -11.21 -14.11 -0.55
N GLY A 31 -10.15 -13.28 -0.60
CA GLY A 31 -10.10 -11.99 0.10
C GLY A 31 -9.86 -12.10 1.61
N THR A 32 -9.56 -13.29 2.12
CA THR A 32 -9.20 -13.48 3.54
C THR A 32 -7.77 -13.01 3.82
N MET A 33 -6.94 -12.88 2.79
CA MET A 33 -5.63 -12.25 2.84
C MET A 33 -5.51 -11.18 1.76
N GLY A 34 -5.11 -9.97 2.16
CA GLY A 34 -4.78 -8.87 1.24
C GLY A 34 -3.29 -8.86 0.92
N LEU A 35 -2.95 -8.45 -0.30
CA LEU A 35 -1.57 -8.26 -0.73
C LEU A 35 -1.26 -6.77 -0.90
N ASP A 36 -0.06 -6.38 -0.49
CA ASP A 36 0.51 -5.05 -0.72
C ASP A 36 1.30 -5.06 -2.02
N GLY A 37 0.91 -4.23 -2.99
CA GLY A 37 1.55 -4.19 -4.30
C GLY A 37 3.04 -3.80 -4.31
N THR A 38 3.55 -3.18 -3.25
CA THR A 38 4.93 -2.67 -3.23
C THR A 38 5.95 -3.77 -2.97
N TYR A 39 7.11 -3.69 -3.64
CA TYR A 39 8.16 -4.69 -3.42
C TYR A 39 8.79 -4.60 -2.03
N CYS A 40 9.15 -3.39 -1.64
CA CYS A 40 9.78 -3.07 -0.37
C CYS A 40 9.45 -1.62 0.03
N ASN A 41 9.81 -1.24 1.25
CA ASN A 41 9.73 0.14 1.71
C ASN A 41 10.84 0.98 1.08
N GLU A 42 10.61 1.43 -0.15
CA GLU A 42 11.63 2.12 -0.95
C GLU A 42 11.72 3.62 -0.62
N LEU A 43 12.95 4.16 -0.59
CA LEU A 43 13.18 5.61 -0.52
C LEU A 43 12.92 6.23 -1.90
N THR A 44 11.65 6.32 -2.27
CA THR A 44 11.19 6.69 -3.63
C THR A 44 11.74 8.01 -4.17
N GLY A 45 12.24 8.91 -3.31
CA GLY A 45 12.93 10.14 -3.71
C GLY A 45 14.32 9.93 -4.33
N LEU A 46 14.93 8.76 -4.12
CA LEU A 46 16.23 8.38 -4.69
C LEU A 46 16.09 7.55 -5.97
N CYS A 47 14.89 7.00 -6.22
CA CYS A 47 14.63 6.15 -7.37
C CYS A 47 14.65 6.93 -8.67
N ARG A 48 15.27 6.34 -9.69
CA ARG A 48 15.05 6.68 -11.09
C ARG A 48 13.65 6.22 -11.52
N PRO A 49 13.07 6.78 -12.60
CA PRO A 49 11.75 6.37 -13.07
C PRO A 49 11.60 4.86 -13.31
N GLN A 50 12.64 4.20 -13.84
CA GLN A 50 12.64 2.76 -14.07
C GLN A 50 12.56 1.95 -12.77
N GLU A 51 13.29 2.37 -11.73
CA GLU A 51 13.29 1.71 -10.42
C GLU A 51 11.92 1.88 -9.75
N LEU A 52 11.30 3.05 -9.90
CA LEU A 52 9.97 3.31 -9.38
C LEU A 52 8.91 2.45 -10.08
N ILE A 53 9.03 2.21 -11.40
CA ILE A 53 8.14 1.29 -12.13
C ILE A 53 8.37 -0.16 -11.65
N SER A 54 9.63 -0.59 -11.58
CA SER A 54 9.97 -1.95 -11.17
C SER A 54 9.59 -2.28 -9.72
N TRP A 55 9.32 -1.26 -8.91
CA TRP A 55 8.80 -1.40 -7.55
C TRP A 55 7.51 -2.25 -7.47
N LEU A 56 6.76 -2.37 -8.56
CA LEU A 56 5.49 -3.11 -8.63
C LEU A 56 5.56 -4.38 -9.49
N ASP A 57 6.75 -4.72 -10.03
CA ASP A 57 6.91 -5.83 -10.98
C ASP A 57 6.50 -7.17 -10.39
N TYR A 58 6.82 -7.43 -9.12
CA TYR A 58 6.48 -8.69 -8.49
C TYR A 58 4.96 -8.84 -8.28
N ALA A 59 4.29 -7.77 -7.86
CA ALA A 59 2.84 -7.77 -7.78
C ALA A 59 2.23 -8.07 -9.14
N HIS A 60 2.71 -7.42 -10.20
CA HIS A 60 2.26 -7.69 -11.57
C HIS A 60 2.47 -9.16 -11.97
N GLN A 61 3.64 -9.74 -11.67
CA GLN A 61 3.91 -11.16 -11.94
C GLN A 61 2.92 -12.08 -11.23
N LEU A 62 2.57 -11.81 -9.97
CA LEU A 62 1.57 -12.60 -9.25
C LEU A 62 0.17 -12.45 -9.85
N GLN A 63 -0.21 -11.24 -10.28
CA GLN A 63 -1.49 -11.02 -10.98
C GLN A 63 -1.58 -11.85 -12.26
N VAL A 64 -0.53 -11.83 -13.09
CA VAL A 64 -0.47 -12.58 -14.34
C VAL A 64 -0.45 -14.09 -14.09
N ARG A 65 0.38 -14.55 -13.15
CA ARG A 65 0.59 -15.98 -12.89
C ARG A 65 -0.63 -16.65 -12.25
N TYR A 66 -1.30 -15.96 -11.33
CA TYR A 66 -2.34 -16.56 -10.48
C TYR A 66 -3.73 -15.93 -10.64
N GLY A 67 -3.88 -14.92 -11.51
CA GLY A 67 -5.13 -14.22 -11.72
C GLY A 67 -5.60 -13.44 -10.49
N LEU A 68 -4.67 -12.92 -9.69
CA LEU A 68 -4.97 -12.20 -8.46
C LEU A 68 -5.31 -10.74 -8.74
N LYS A 69 -6.16 -10.15 -7.89
CA LYS A 69 -6.44 -8.72 -7.88
C LYS A 69 -5.62 -8.05 -6.79
N ILE A 70 -4.59 -7.31 -7.18
CA ILE A 70 -3.77 -6.51 -6.28
C ILE A 70 -4.02 -5.05 -6.64
N ASN A 71 -4.73 -4.32 -5.79
CA ASN A 71 -5.13 -2.92 -6.03
C ASN A 71 -4.89 -2.03 -4.81
N SER A 72 -4.17 -2.53 -3.83
CA SER A 72 -3.74 -1.84 -2.63
C SER A 72 -2.23 -1.87 -2.53
N ALA A 73 -1.64 -0.79 -2.05
CA ALA A 73 -0.23 -0.69 -1.75
C ALA A 73 -0.04 0.00 -0.40
N MET A 74 1.09 -0.26 0.24
CA MET A 74 1.50 0.36 1.48
C MET A 74 2.94 0.88 1.34
N LEU A 75 3.22 2.02 1.95
CA LEU A 75 4.59 2.42 2.22
C LEU A 75 4.67 2.93 3.65
N CYS A 76 5.54 2.29 4.43
CA CYS A 76 5.84 2.68 5.80
C CYS A 76 7.35 2.74 6.02
N ASP A 77 7.75 3.16 7.21
CA ASP A 77 9.14 3.21 7.66
C ASP A 77 10.11 4.06 6.80
N VAL A 78 9.56 4.98 6.02
CA VAL A 78 10.31 5.94 5.20
C VAL A 78 9.84 7.37 5.47
N PRO A 79 10.70 8.39 5.30
CA PRO A 79 10.35 9.77 5.63
C PRO A 79 9.29 10.38 4.69
N GLY A 80 9.14 9.86 3.47
CA GLY A 80 8.18 10.40 2.51
C GLY A 80 8.07 9.59 1.22
N VAL A 81 7.18 10.05 0.34
CA VAL A 81 6.90 9.43 -0.97
C VAL A 81 7.08 10.51 -2.05
N THR A 82 7.77 10.19 -3.15
CA THR A 82 7.88 11.10 -4.30
C THR A 82 6.54 11.25 -5.02
N TRP A 83 6.25 12.44 -5.55
CA TRP A 83 5.01 12.68 -6.30
C TRP A 83 4.90 11.84 -7.58
N GLY A 84 6.05 11.42 -8.13
CA GLY A 84 6.14 10.49 -9.25
C GLY A 84 5.59 9.09 -8.97
N ALA A 85 5.36 8.72 -7.70
CA ALA A 85 4.78 7.42 -7.35
C ALA A 85 3.30 7.31 -7.76
N VAL A 86 2.55 8.41 -7.75
CA VAL A 86 1.11 8.41 -8.06
C VAL A 86 0.80 7.83 -9.45
N PRO A 87 1.40 8.31 -10.56
CA PRO A 87 1.12 7.73 -11.87
C PRO A 87 1.55 6.26 -11.94
N VAL A 88 2.69 5.89 -11.35
CA VAL A 88 3.18 4.51 -11.35
C VAL A 88 2.22 3.56 -10.64
N LEU A 89 1.79 3.92 -9.43
CA LEU A 89 0.81 3.15 -8.65
C LEU A 89 -0.53 3.04 -9.40
N ALA A 90 -1.04 4.17 -9.91
CA ALA A 90 -2.33 4.19 -10.58
C ALA A 90 -2.34 3.37 -11.89
N ASP A 91 -1.28 3.48 -12.70
CA ASP A 91 -1.17 2.76 -13.97
C ASP A 91 -0.97 1.25 -13.74
N ALA A 92 -0.37 0.84 -12.61
CA ALA A 92 -0.32 -0.55 -12.16
C ALA A 92 -1.65 -1.07 -11.58
N GLY A 93 -2.69 -0.23 -11.55
CA GLY A 93 -4.02 -0.61 -11.05
C GLY A 93 -4.20 -0.48 -9.53
N ILE A 94 -3.24 0.11 -8.82
CA ILE A 94 -3.37 0.44 -7.40
C ILE A 94 -4.36 1.60 -7.25
N LYS A 95 -5.37 1.40 -6.41
CA LYS A 95 -6.41 2.38 -6.10
C LYS A 95 -6.31 2.93 -4.69
N TYR A 96 -5.77 2.12 -3.77
CA TYR A 96 -5.68 2.42 -2.35
C TYR A 96 -4.23 2.39 -1.91
N PHE A 97 -3.78 3.45 -1.24
CA PHE A 97 -2.42 3.59 -0.76
C PHE A 97 -2.42 3.90 0.73
N PHE A 98 -1.87 3.00 1.53
CA PHE A 98 -1.66 3.23 2.94
C PHE A 98 -0.29 3.86 3.15
N TRP A 99 -0.25 4.98 3.85
CA TRP A 99 0.99 5.72 4.07
C TRP A 99 1.25 5.96 5.54
N GLY A 100 2.31 5.35 6.06
CA GLY A 100 2.80 5.58 7.41
C GLY A 100 4.22 6.12 7.37
N PRO A 101 4.44 7.45 7.23
CA PRO A 101 5.78 8.00 7.23
C PRO A 101 6.45 7.91 8.60
N ASN A 102 7.77 7.98 8.64
CA ASN A 102 8.54 8.04 9.89
C ASN A 102 8.06 9.18 10.78
N ALA A 103 8.13 9.00 12.09
CA ALA A 103 7.66 10.01 13.05
C ALA A 103 8.59 11.24 13.12
N HIS A 104 9.88 11.03 12.82
CA HIS A 104 10.93 12.03 13.00
C HIS A 104 11.94 11.95 11.86
N THR A 105 12.70 13.03 11.69
CA THR A 105 13.84 13.17 10.75
C THR A 105 13.47 13.11 9.26
N HIS A 106 13.76 14.20 8.54
CA HIS A 106 13.55 14.33 7.09
C HIS A 106 12.09 14.17 6.61
N VAL A 107 11.12 14.32 7.51
CA VAL A 107 9.67 14.15 7.27
C VAL A 107 8.99 15.40 6.70
N GLY A 108 9.63 16.57 6.77
CA GLY A 108 9.09 17.83 6.25
C GLY A 108 7.65 18.10 6.71
N PHE A 109 6.75 18.37 5.76
CA PHE A 109 5.32 18.63 6.02
C PHE A 109 4.43 17.40 5.90
N VAL A 110 5.02 16.20 5.82
CA VAL A 110 4.28 14.96 5.53
C VAL A 110 3.14 14.73 6.52
N HIS A 111 3.34 15.10 7.79
CA HIS A 111 2.38 14.92 8.87
C HIS A 111 1.19 15.88 8.86
N ASN A 112 1.16 16.87 7.96
CA ASN A 112 0.00 17.76 7.81
C ASN A 112 -1.25 17.00 7.34
N PHE A 113 -1.07 15.82 6.75
CA PHE A 113 -2.15 14.95 6.29
C PHE A 113 -2.46 13.81 7.28
N ASN A 114 -1.89 13.84 8.49
CA ASN A 114 -2.04 12.74 9.44
C ASN A 114 -3.52 12.51 9.77
N GLY A 115 -3.92 11.23 9.85
CA GLY A 115 -5.23 10.80 10.32
C GLY A 115 -6.38 11.10 9.37
N ARG A 116 -6.13 11.26 8.06
CA ARG A 116 -7.19 11.51 7.08
C ARG A 116 -7.00 10.72 5.78
N ALA A 117 -8.13 10.49 5.10
CA ALA A 117 -8.17 10.05 3.73
C ALA A 117 -8.10 11.25 2.77
N PHE A 118 -7.39 11.13 1.66
CA PHE A 118 -7.40 12.12 0.59
C PHE A 118 -7.07 11.48 -0.77
N TYR A 119 -7.53 12.09 -1.86
CA TYR A 119 -7.07 11.72 -3.19
C TYR A 119 -5.77 12.45 -3.52
N TRP A 120 -4.72 11.70 -3.86
CA TRP A 120 -3.48 12.26 -4.37
C TRP A 120 -3.50 12.21 -5.90
N LEU A 121 -3.52 13.38 -6.53
CA LEU A 121 -3.49 13.53 -7.99
C LEU A 121 -2.06 13.40 -8.52
N SER A 122 -1.89 12.82 -9.70
CA SER A 122 -0.59 12.81 -10.39
C SER A 122 -0.23 14.21 -10.92
N PRO A 123 1.04 14.44 -11.31
CA PRO A 123 1.45 15.71 -11.92
C PRO A 123 0.64 16.14 -13.14
N SER A 124 0.13 15.17 -13.90
CA SER A 124 -0.71 15.43 -15.07
C SER A 124 -2.18 15.69 -14.72
N GLY A 125 -2.60 15.42 -13.48
CA GLY A 125 -4.00 15.43 -13.04
C GLY A 125 -4.86 14.29 -13.61
N LYS A 126 -4.31 13.42 -14.47
CA LYS A 126 -5.06 12.35 -15.13
C LYS A 126 -5.24 11.12 -14.25
N GLN A 127 -4.29 10.86 -13.37
CA GLN A 127 -4.35 9.76 -12.41
C GLN A 127 -4.61 10.28 -11.00
N LYS A 128 -5.26 9.44 -10.20
CA LYS A 128 -5.40 9.66 -8.77
C LYS A 128 -5.46 8.33 -8.02
N ILE A 129 -4.97 8.34 -6.79
CA ILE A 129 -5.08 7.23 -5.84
C ILE A 129 -5.71 7.73 -4.55
N MET A 130 -6.46 6.87 -3.85
CA MET A 130 -6.95 7.17 -2.50
C MET A 130 -5.85 6.85 -1.49
N VAL A 131 -5.43 7.85 -0.73
CA VAL A 131 -4.42 7.72 0.32
C VAL A 131 -5.11 7.72 1.68
N TRP A 132 -4.74 6.78 2.53
CA TRP A 132 -4.97 6.87 3.98
C TRP A 132 -3.63 7.10 4.66
N GLN A 133 -3.43 8.29 5.23
CA GLN A 133 -2.23 8.56 6.02
C GLN A 133 -2.55 8.35 7.50
N VAL A 134 -1.81 7.44 8.14
CA VAL A 134 -1.96 7.21 9.58
C VAL A 134 -1.51 8.43 10.38
N ALA A 135 -2.15 8.65 11.53
CA ALA A 135 -1.69 9.63 12.50
C ALA A 135 -0.45 9.08 13.23
N ASN A 136 0.73 9.14 12.60
CA ASN A 136 1.94 8.55 13.16
C ASN A 136 2.74 9.54 14.01
N GLN A 137 3.03 9.13 15.26
CA GLN A 137 4.17 9.59 16.07
C GLN A 137 5.12 8.41 16.44
N GLY A 138 4.94 7.21 15.88
CA GLY A 138 5.79 6.03 16.05
C GLY A 138 5.04 4.70 15.83
N TYR A 139 5.70 3.71 15.18
CA TYR A 139 5.13 2.44 14.67
C TYR A 139 4.55 1.46 15.72
N GLY A 140 4.72 1.74 17.02
CA GLY A 140 4.18 0.92 18.12
C GLY A 140 3.10 1.61 18.94
N SER A 141 2.61 2.77 18.48
CA SER A 141 1.72 3.61 19.29
C SER A 141 0.24 3.24 19.11
N PRO A 142 -0.59 3.28 20.18
CA PRO A 142 -2.04 3.05 20.09
C PRO A 142 -2.77 4.00 19.11
N TRP A 143 -2.10 5.01 18.56
CA TRP A 143 -2.62 5.89 17.51
C TRP A 143 -2.82 5.20 16.15
N PHE A 144 -2.20 4.04 15.87
CA PHE A 144 -2.62 3.18 14.72
C PHE A 144 -4.09 2.78 14.83
N SER A 145 -4.65 2.80 16.05
CA SER A 145 -6.04 2.45 16.37
C SER A 145 -6.95 3.67 16.57
N GLY A 146 -6.54 4.88 16.15
CA GLY A 146 -7.43 6.06 16.12
C GLY A 146 -7.56 6.86 17.42
N GLY A 147 -6.59 6.77 18.34
CA GLY A 147 -6.72 7.38 19.67
C GLY A 147 -6.69 8.91 19.78
N HIS A 148 -6.44 9.69 18.72
CA HIS A 148 -6.22 11.14 18.86
C HIS A 148 -7.52 11.85 19.29
N PRO A 149 -7.54 12.69 20.34
CA PRO A 149 -8.78 13.30 20.86
C PRO A 149 -9.47 14.27 19.89
N SER A 150 -8.83 14.60 18.76
CA SER A 150 -9.45 15.34 17.64
C SER A 150 -10.06 14.44 16.56
N VAL A 151 -9.91 13.12 16.68
CA VAL A 151 -10.57 12.12 15.85
C VAL A 151 -11.87 11.80 16.56
N ALA A 152 -12.88 12.62 16.31
CA ALA A 152 -14.26 12.18 16.50
C ALA A 152 -14.40 10.81 15.79
N PRO A 153 -15.18 9.87 16.35
CA PRO A 153 -15.38 8.57 15.72
C PRO A 153 -16.14 8.78 14.41
N LEU A 154 -15.42 9.06 13.34
CA LEU A 154 -15.87 8.79 11.99
C LEU A 154 -15.83 7.28 11.86
N VAL A 155 -16.87 6.65 12.43
CA VAL A 155 -17.40 5.41 11.89
C VAL A 155 -17.63 5.70 10.41
N CYS A 156 -16.66 5.32 9.58
CA CYS A 156 -16.89 5.17 8.14
C CYS A 156 -17.97 4.10 8.02
N ARG A 157 -19.25 4.51 8.04
CA ARG A 157 -20.27 3.78 7.31
C ARG A 157 -19.78 3.74 5.88
N LEU A 158 -19.33 2.58 5.45
CA LEU A 158 -19.36 2.20 4.05
C LEU A 158 -20.84 2.30 3.63
N GLU A 159 -21.25 3.47 3.14
CA GLU A 159 -22.54 3.53 2.46
C GLU A 159 -22.44 2.68 1.19
N PRO A 160 -23.43 1.81 0.92
CA PRO A 160 -23.44 0.99 -0.27
C PRO A 160 -23.56 1.87 -1.52
N PRO A 161 -23.06 1.42 -2.68
CA PRO A 161 -22.98 2.25 -3.87
C PRO A 161 -24.37 2.36 -4.53
N PHE A 162 -24.83 3.59 -4.70
CA PHE A 162 -25.93 4.07 -5.55
C PHE A 162 -27.37 3.72 -5.17
N SER A 163 -28.20 4.77 -5.17
CA SER A 163 -29.60 4.75 -5.59
C SER A 163 -29.80 5.79 -6.70
N LEU A 164 -30.61 5.41 -7.69
CA LEU A 164 -30.99 6.09 -8.95
C LEU A 164 -31.10 7.63 -8.90
#